data_AF-A0A016C189-F1
#
_entry.id   AF-A0A016C189-F1
#
_cell.length_a   1.000
_cell.length_b   1.000
_cell.length_c   1.000
_cell.angle_alpha   90.00
_cell.angle_beta   90.00
_cell.angle_gamma   90.00
#
_symmetry.space_group_name_H-M   'P 1'
#
loop_
_entity.id
_entity.type
_entity.pdbx_description
1 polymer ?
#
loop_
_entity_poly.entity_id
_entity_poly.type
_entity_poly.pdbx_seq_one_letter_code
_entity_poly.pdbx_strand_id
1 'polypeptide(L)'
;MNVRIRRRISIAIVTCATALSALAQITERQRPAEWDKLIPGGKYVDRFEAMQGNKLSDKVWGAQEVLPRFVDNGIEHPDISFWGGNILRGEDGKYHLFVCGWPENAKKGHMEWPNSTVYHAISKQLHGPYAIQDTIGKGHNPEAFILTDGRIVVYVINSYYLADSVDGPWEFKQFDFNPRDRKIIEGLSNLTFAERQDGSRLMICRGGGVWISRSGLSPYNQITERRAYPNVKGEFEDPVVWRDSLQYHLIVNDWLGRIAFYQRSLDGVHWVTEQGEAYVPGISRHKDGKVENWFKYERVKVYQDKEGRPIQMNFAVIDTIKWEDHGNDNHSSKNICIPLKKDLLLSVLNTAPIDASTPTIEVRIAAEKGFNPDGQLDIPSLRFGSFNEVNFGRGCKPLSWKKEGKDLIVTFEGKESGITAEEFAPKLIGKDKKGEFVIGYARLPYINYTPAILSSLRPRYDETGKLWKVEVQNFGLSTSEEMTLKITSNGLTVVETLLPPLKPYETKTLSIKGENRLEDQQLLSVKFYRNGNEIAVNKF
;
A
#
# COMPACT_ATOMS: atom_id res chain seq x y z
N MET A 1 -26.48 -11.84 77.52
CA MET A 1 -25.26 -11.33 78.16
C MET A 1 -24.07 -11.89 77.40
N ASN A 2 -23.49 -11.10 76.48
CA ASN A 2 -22.17 -10.45 76.62
C ASN A 2 -21.02 -11.49 76.53
N VAL A 3 -20.09 -11.51 75.56
CA VAL A 3 -19.42 -10.44 74.81
C VAL A 3 -18.90 -10.94 73.44
N ARG A 4 -18.88 -10.01 72.48
CA ARG A 4 -18.37 -10.05 71.10
C ARG A 4 -16.88 -10.41 70.98
N ILE A 5 -16.52 -11.26 70.00
CA ILE A 5 -15.38 -11.02 69.09
C ILE A 5 -15.76 -11.53 67.69
N ARG A 6 -16.13 -10.61 66.79
CA ARG A 6 -16.19 -10.86 65.34
C ARG A 6 -14.83 -10.51 64.74
N ARG A 7 -14.05 -11.50 64.28
CA ARG A 7 -12.95 -11.26 63.33
C ARG A 7 -13.57 -11.00 61.96
N ARG A 8 -13.49 -9.75 61.49
CA ARG A 8 -13.66 -9.40 60.07
C ARG A 8 -12.31 -9.64 59.40
N ILE A 9 -12.24 -10.60 58.49
CA ILE A 9 -11.23 -10.59 57.43
C ILE A 9 -11.98 -10.13 56.20
N SER A 10 -11.82 -8.85 55.89
CA SER A 10 -12.21 -8.28 54.60
C SER A 10 -11.13 -8.70 53.60
N ILE A 11 -11.43 -9.69 52.75
CA ILE A 11 -10.65 -9.88 51.53
C ILE A 11 -11.13 -8.80 50.55
N ALA A 12 -10.27 -7.81 50.34
CA ALA A 12 -10.40 -6.90 49.22
C ALA A 12 -10.20 -7.71 47.94
N ILE A 13 -11.28 -8.05 47.25
CA ILE A 13 -11.23 -8.38 45.82
C ILE A 13 -11.48 -7.07 45.10
N VAL A 14 -10.41 -6.32 44.87
CA VAL A 14 -10.43 -5.18 43.95
C VAL A 14 -9.24 -5.34 43.02
N THR A 15 -9.51 -5.08 41.75
CA THR A 15 -8.56 -4.94 40.64
C THR A 15 -7.85 -6.22 40.19
N CYS A 16 -8.55 -7.04 39.40
CA CYS A 16 -7.89 -7.92 38.41
C CYS A 16 -8.72 -8.12 37.13
N ALA A 17 -9.66 -7.21 36.82
CA ALA A 17 -10.52 -7.33 35.63
C ALA A 17 -10.12 -6.38 34.48
N THR A 18 -9.39 -5.30 34.75
CA THR A 18 -9.05 -4.28 33.74
C THR A 18 -7.78 -4.57 32.95
N ALA A 19 -6.86 -5.41 33.48
CA ALA A 19 -5.64 -5.79 32.76
C ALA A 19 -5.88 -6.94 31.75
N LEU A 20 -6.96 -7.72 31.92
CA LEU A 20 -7.29 -8.87 31.06
C LEU A 20 -8.02 -8.47 29.76
N SER A 21 -8.78 -7.35 29.74
CA SER A 21 -9.46 -6.89 28.52
C SER A 21 -8.50 -6.26 27.50
N ALA A 22 -7.47 -5.54 27.94
CA ALA A 22 -6.51 -4.90 27.03
C ALA A 22 -5.60 -5.92 26.31
N LEU A 23 -5.28 -7.05 26.96
CA LEU A 23 -4.50 -8.14 26.38
C LEU A 23 -5.27 -8.93 25.30
N ALA A 24 -6.60 -8.80 25.22
CA ALA A 24 -7.43 -9.59 24.29
C ALA A 24 -7.45 -9.03 22.85
N GLN A 25 -6.95 -7.81 22.60
CA GLN A 25 -6.94 -7.17 21.27
C GLN A 25 -5.54 -6.84 20.74
N ILE A 26 -4.50 -7.44 21.32
CA ILE A 26 -3.15 -7.40 20.78
C ILE A 26 -2.66 -8.84 20.66
N THR A 27 -2.26 -9.24 19.46
CA THR A 27 -1.55 -10.52 19.29
C THR A 27 -0.12 -10.21 18.93
N GLU A 28 0.82 -10.55 19.82
CA GLU A 28 2.23 -10.39 19.48
C GLU A 28 2.58 -11.27 18.27
N ARG A 29 3.20 -10.65 17.27
CA ARG A 29 3.71 -11.34 16.08
C ARG A 29 5.20 -11.60 16.26
N GLN A 30 5.58 -12.87 16.19
CA GLN A 30 6.99 -13.25 16.16
C GLN A 30 7.62 -12.67 14.88
N ARG A 31 8.69 -11.91 15.04
CA ARG A 31 9.48 -11.39 13.92
C ARG A 31 10.47 -12.49 13.46
N PRO A 32 10.73 -12.61 12.16
CA PRO A 32 11.83 -13.45 11.68
C PRO A 32 13.15 -12.99 12.31
N ALA A 33 13.96 -13.94 12.81
CA ALA A 33 15.18 -13.62 13.55
C ALA A 33 16.22 -12.88 12.70
N GLU A 34 16.20 -13.08 11.38
CA GLU A 34 17.08 -12.36 10.47
C GLU A 34 16.76 -10.86 10.40
N TRP A 35 15.57 -10.41 10.78
CA TRP A 35 15.21 -8.97 10.75
C TRP A 35 16.07 -8.12 11.71
N ASP A 36 16.68 -8.73 12.72
CA ASP A 36 17.63 -8.07 13.63
C ASP A 36 18.93 -7.64 12.92
N LYS A 37 19.19 -8.16 11.72
CA LYS A 37 20.38 -7.85 10.91
C LYS A 37 20.12 -6.81 9.82
N LEU A 38 18.89 -6.28 9.73
CA LEU A 38 18.54 -5.25 8.75
C LEU A 38 19.24 -3.93 9.09
N ILE A 39 19.83 -3.28 8.08
CA ILE A 39 20.49 -1.98 8.23
C ILE A 39 19.49 -0.83 8.03
N PRO A 40 19.78 0.40 8.48
CA PRO A 40 18.93 1.57 8.17
C PRO A 40 18.66 1.73 6.67
N GLY A 41 17.38 1.84 6.31
CA GLY A 41 16.85 1.84 4.94
C GLY A 41 16.43 0.44 4.46
N GLY A 42 16.87 -0.61 5.15
CA GLY A 42 16.46 -1.99 4.87
C GLY A 42 14.98 -2.18 5.14
N LYS A 43 14.47 -1.60 6.23
CA LYS A 43 13.04 -1.63 6.57
C LYS A 43 12.33 -0.44 5.96
N TYR A 44 11.03 -0.59 5.66
CA TYR A 44 10.26 0.57 5.19
C TYR A 44 10.03 1.58 6.31
N VAL A 45 9.88 1.12 7.57
CA VAL A 45 9.71 2.00 8.76
C VAL A 45 10.87 2.98 8.98
N ASP A 46 12.06 2.68 8.45
CA ASP A 46 13.22 3.57 8.55
C ASP A 46 13.01 4.89 7.79
N ARG A 47 12.07 4.94 6.83
CA ARG A 47 11.77 6.13 6.04
C ARG A 47 11.01 7.20 6.81
N PHE A 48 10.36 6.89 7.93
CA PHE A 48 9.63 7.91 8.69
C PHE A 48 10.59 8.92 9.30
N GLU A 49 10.50 10.16 8.86
CA GLU A 49 11.24 11.27 9.45
C GLU A 49 10.50 11.82 10.67
N ALA A 50 11.11 12.79 11.36
CA ALA A 50 10.44 13.48 12.45
C ALA A 50 9.19 14.24 11.93
N MET A 51 8.10 14.15 12.68
CA MET A 51 6.88 14.91 12.45
C MET A 51 7.15 16.42 12.44
N GLN A 52 6.34 17.13 11.67
CA GLN A 52 6.35 18.59 11.61
C GLN A 52 5.22 19.15 12.47
N GLY A 53 5.49 20.23 13.18
CA GLY A 53 4.57 20.89 14.11
C GLY A 53 5.35 21.85 15.01
N ASN A 54 4.67 22.86 15.54
CA ASN A 54 5.28 23.88 16.39
C ASN A 54 4.49 24.12 17.68
N LYS A 55 3.33 23.48 17.86
CA LYS A 55 2.46 23.68 19.02
C LYS A 55 2.26 22.38 19.79
N LEU A 56 3.00 22.24 20.89
CA LEU A 56 2.78 21.18 21.87
C LEU A 56 1.70 21.56 22.87
N SER A 57 0.80 20.63 23.19
CA SER A 57 -0.19 20.80 24.25
C SER A 57 -0.41 19.51 25.02
N ASP A 58 -0.53 19.63 26.33
CA ASP A 58 -1.05 18.62 27.27
C ASP A 58 -2.47 18.95 27.76
N LYS A 59 -3.03 20.08 27.29
CA LYS A 59 -4.38 20.57 27.63
C LYS A 59 -5.41 20.15 26.56
N VAL A 60 -5.35 18.89 26.16
CA VAL A 60 -6.23 18.25 25.18
C VAL A 60 -6.56 16.83 25.66
N TRP A 61 -7.57 16.21 25.08
CA TRP A 61 -7.92 14.81 25.38
C TRP A 61 -6.75 13.86 25.13
N GLY A 62 -6.78 12.68 25.72
CA GLY A 62 -5.89 11.57 25.38
C GLY A 62 -5.16 10.98 26.58
N ALA A 63 -4.69 9.75 26.38
CA ALA A 63 -3.84 9.03 27.30
C ALA A 63 -2.49 9.75 27.53
N GLN A 64 -1.86 9.48 28.68
CA GLN A 64 -0.61 10.14 29.08
C GLN A 64 0.52 9.91 28.06
N GLU A 65 0.51 8.77 27.39
CA GLU A 65 1.49 8.31 26.41
C GLU A 65 1.51 9.14 25.11
N VAL A 66 0.43 9.88 24.84
CA VAL A 66 0.32 10.78 23.69
C VAL A 66 0.39 12.26 24.09
N LEU A 67 0.69 12.58 25.36
CA LEU A 67 0.75 13.96 25.85
C LEU A 67 2.15 14.36 26.36
N PRO A 68 2.56 15.63 26.16
CA PRO A 68 2.00 16.58 25.22
C PRO A 68 2.23 16.13 23.75
N ARG A 69 1.36 16.54 22.82
CA ARG A 69 1.51 16.26 21.37
C ARG A 69 1.42 17.50 20.51
N PHE A 70 1.81 17.39 19.24
CA PHE A 70 1.55 18.41 18.22
C PHE A 70 0.05 18.50 17.90
N VAL A 71 -0.58 19.58 18.38
CA VAL A 71 -1.97 19.90 18.04
C VAL A 71 -2.10 20.61 16.69
N ASP A 72 -0.96 20.99 16.10
CA ASP A 72 -0.87 21.60 14.77
C ASP A 72 -0.34 20.66 13.68
N ASN A 73 -0.25 19.35 13.96
CA ASN A 73 0.03 18.30 12.98
C ASN A 73 -1.26 17.59 12.57
N GLY A 74 -1.49 17.45 11.26
CA GLY A 74 -2.67 16.84 10.67
C GLY A 74 -3.94 17.64 10.97
N ILE A 75 -4.99 16.96 11.43
CA ILE A 75 -6.26 17.57 11.83
C ILE A 75 -6.67 17.07 13.21
N GLU A 76 -7.10 17.98 14.08
CA GLU A 76 -7.60 17.69 15.42
C GLU A 76 -8.67 18.71 15.79
N HIS A 77 -9.72 18.28 16.47
CA HIS A 77 -10.80 19.13 16.94
C HIS A 77 -11.30 18.61 18.29
N PRO A 78 -11.68 19.47 19.26
CA PRO A 78 -12.17 19.02 20.56
C PRO A 78 -13.51 18.28 20.48
N ASP A 79 -14.36 18.65 19.52
CA ASP A 79 -15.72 18.11 19.41
C ASP A 79 -15.91 17.06 18.30
N ILE A 80 -14.85 16.70 17.57
CA ILE A 80 -14.92 15.79 16.41
C ILE A 80 -13.75 14.81 16.45
N SER A 81 -14.06 13.52 16.47
CA SER A 81 -13.07 12.46 16.24
C SER A 81 -12.87 12.28 14.74
N PHE A 82 -11.63 12.11 14.29
CA PHE A 82 -11.30 11.94 12.87
C PHE A 82 -10.70 10.57 12.58
N TRP A 83 -11.12 9.98 11.44
CA TRP A 83 -10.63 8.68 10.99
C TRP A 83 -10.34 8.65 9.49
N GLY A 84 -9.25 8.00 9.13
CA GLY A 84 -8.71 7.94 7.77
C GLY A 84 -8.37 9.31 7.19
N GLY A 85 -8.42 9.41 5.87
CA GLY A 85 -8.36 10.67 5.14
C GLY A 85 -7.21 10.75 4.14
N ASN A 86 -7.48 11.37 2.99
CA ASN A 86 -6.54 11.47 1.87
C ASN A 86 -6.32 12.93 1.48
N ILE A 87 -5.07 13.28 1.15
CA ILE A 87 -4.67 14.65 0.82
C ILE A 87 -4.47 14.76 -0.69
N LEU A 88 -5.14 15.73 -1.32
CA LEU A 88 -4.87 16.18 -2.68
C LEU A 88 -4.26 17.58 -2.66
N ARG A 89 -3.51 17.93 -3.70
CA ARG A 89 -3.06 19.31 -3.91
C ARG A 89 -4.00 20.00 -4.90
N GLY A 90 -4.58 21.12 -4.47
CA GLY A 90 -5.44 21.95 -5.31
C GLY A 90 -4.64 22.83 -6.26
N GLU A 91 -5.29 23.25 -7.35
CA GLU A 91 -4.75 24.26 -8.27
C GLU A 91 -4.57 25.62 -7.60
N ASP A 92 -5.31 25.87 -6.52
CA ASP A 92 -5.18 27.04 -5.64
C ASP A 92 -3.88 27.05 -4.81
N GLY A 93 -3.05 26.02 -4.96
CA GLY A 93 -1.78 25.86 -4.27
C GLY A 93 -1.89 25.35 -2.83
N LYS A 94 -3.09 25.02 -2.35
CA LYS A 94 -3.34 24.47 -1.01
C LYS A 94 -3.39 22.93 -1.04
N TYR A 95 -3.41 22.37 0.15
CA TYR A 95 -3.61 20.95 0.40
C TYR A 95 -5.02 20.73 0.91
N HIS A 96 -5.74 19.79 0.28
CA HIS A 96 -7.14 19.45 0.54
C HIS A 96 -7.18 18.06 1.15
N LEU A 97 -7.48 17.98 2.44
CA LEU A 97 -7.68 16.74 3.17
C LEU A 97 -9.17 16.38 3.13
N PHE A 98 -9.48 15.22 2.55
CA PHE A 98 -10.80 14.60 2.60
C PHE A 98 -10.78 13.57 3.73
N VAL A 99 -11.44 13.84 4.84
CA VAL A 99 -11.35 13.05 6.08
C VAL A 99 -12.74 12.80 6.64
N CYS A 100 -13.00 11.61 7.20
CA CYS A 100 -14.27 11.37 7.87
C CYS A 100 -14.16 11.59 9.37
N GLY A 101 -15.27 11.95 9.99
CA GLY A 101 -15.36 12.09 11.43
C GLY A 101 -16.78 12.00 11.94
N TRP A 102 -16.90 11.95 13.26
CA TRP A 102 -18.16 11.92 13.99
C TRP A 102 -18.05 12.81 15.25
N PRO A 103 -19.18 13.25 15.82
CA PRO A 103 -19.16 14.04 17.05
C PRO A 103 -18.52 13.26 18.20
N GLU A 104 -17.62 13.91 18.93
CA GLU A 104 -16.95 13.33 20.10
C GLU A 104 -17.95 12.94 21.21
N ASN A 105 -19.08 13.62 21.27
CA ASN A 105 -20.15 13.33 22.23
C ASN A 105 -21.06 12.16 21.83
N ALA A 106 -20.79 11.47 20.72
CA ALA A 106 -21.61 10.37 20.24
C ALA A 106 -21.62 9.22 21.26
N LYS A 107 -22.82 8.74 21.64
CA LYS A 107 -22.98 7.72 22.69
C LYS A 107 -22.20 6.42 22.44
N LYS A 108 -21.87 6.12 21.18
CA LYS A 108 -21.13 4.93 20.76
C LYS A 108 -19.60 5.14 20.73
N GLY A 109 -19.11 6.34 21.03
CA GLY A 109 -17.71 6.74 20.86
C GLY A 109 -17.21 6.36 19.47
N HIS A 110 -16.05 5.70 19.38
CA HIS A 110 -15.51 5.21 18.11
C HIS A 110 -16.50 4.36 17.29
N MET A 111 -17.40 3.62 17.92
CA MET A 111 -18.38 2.76 17.23
C MET A 111 -19.49 3.56 16.53
N GLU A 112 -19.45 4.90 16.57
CA GLU A 112 -20.27 5.79 15.75
C GLU A 112 -19.80 5.84 14.28
N TRP A 113 -18.63 5.27 13.96
CA TRP A 113 -18.06 5.29 12.61
C TRP A 113 -19.03 4.97 11.44
N PRO A 114 -20.07 4.11 11.56
CA PRO A 114 -21.01 3.89 10.45
C PRO A 114 -21.82 5.14 10.06
N ASN A 115 -21.95 6.11 10.97
CA ASN A 115 -22.65 7.38 10.78
C ASN A 115 -21.69 8.56 10.47
N SER A 116 -20.46 8.25 10.09
CA SER A 116 -19.44 9.27 9.78
C SER A 116 -19.90 10.25 8.71
N THR A 117 -19.40 11.48 8.85
CA THR A 117 -19.50 12.55 7.86
C THR A 117 -18.13 12.79 7.24
N VAL A 118 -18.08 12.96 5.92
CA VAL A 118 -16.88 13.34 5.18
C VAL A 118 -16.77 14.86 5.16
N TYR A 119 -15.64 15.36 5.66
CA TYR A 119 -15.27 16.76 5.66
C TYR A 119 -14.21 17.01 4.59
N HIS A 120 -14.30 18.19 3.99
CA HIS A 120 -13.23 18.79 3.19
C HIS A 120 -12.53 19.81 4.08
N ALA A 121 -11.26 19.56 4.39
CA ALA A 121 -10.41 20.43 5.17
C ALA A 121 -9.23 20.93 4.35
N ILE A 122 -8.72 22.13 4.65
CA ILE A 122 -7.63 22.75 3.90
C ILE A 122 -6.45 23.17 4.77
N SER A 123 -5.26 23.14 4.18
CA SER A 123 -4.07 23.75 4.76
C SER A 123 -3.16 24.35 3.69
N LYS A 124 -2.36 25.35 4.08
CA LYS A 124 -1.26 25.87 3.24
C LYS A 124 0.00 24.99 3.33
N GLN A 125 0.05 24.07 4.29
CA GLN A 125 1.20 23.21 4.56
C GLN A 125 0.77 21.74 4.45
N LEU A 126 1.62 20.90 3.86
CA LEU A 126 1.30 19.50 3.61
C LEU A 126 1.04 18.71 4.92
N HIS A 127 1.73 19.05 6.00
CA HIS A 127 1.57 18.41 7.31
C HIS A 127 0.43 19.01 8.16
N GLY A 128 -0.28 20.03 7.67
CA GLY A 128 -1.28 20.76 8.44
C GLY A 128 -0.72 21.99 9.17
N PRO A 129 -1.47 22.55 10.14
CA PRO A 129 -2.79 22.08 10.56
C PRO A 129 -3.83 22.26 9.45
N TYR A 130 -4.74 21.30 9.34
CA TYR A 130 -5.91 21.40 8.47
C TYR A 130 -7.10 22.00 9.22
N ALA A 131 -7.90 22.80 8.54
CA ALA A 131 -9.16 23.34 9.07
C ALA A 131 -10.32 22.92 8.15
N ILE A 132 -11.43 22.48 8.73
CA ILE A 132 -12.64 22.14 7.97
C ILE A 132 -13.10 23.39 7.20
N GLN A 133 -13.22 23.25 5.89
CA GLN A 133 -13.79 24.26 5.01
C GLN A 133 -15.28 24.00 4.79
N ASP A 134 -15.64 22.75 4.50
CA ASP A 134 -17.04 22.35 4.31
C ASP A 134 -17.28 20.86 4.56
N THR A 135 -18.55 20.45 4.48
CA THR A 135 -19.02 19.07 4.57
C THR A 135 -19.43 18.55 3.20
N ILE A 136 -18.90 17.38 2.81
CA ILE A 136 -19.26 16.73 1.54
C ILE A 136 -20.55 15.93 1.67
N GLY A 137 -20.65 15.13 2.75
CA GLY A 137 -21.81 14.27 2.97
C GLY A 137 -21.50 13.05 3.84
N LYS A 138 -22.43 12.10 3.92
CA LYS A 138 -22.24 10.86 4.68
C LYS A 138 -21.19 9.95 4.07
N GLY A 139 -20.39 9.31 4.90
CA GLY A 139 -19.45 8.30 4.42
C GLY A 139 -18.29 8.08 5.38
N HIS A 140 -17.71 6.89 5.29
CA HIS A 140 -16.57 6.48 6.09
C HIS A 140 -15.44 6.01 5.17
N ASN A 141 -14.21 6.13 5.66
CA ASN A 141 -12.99 5.78 4.94
C ASN A 141 -12.77 6.51 3.61
N PRO A 142 -12.69 7.86 3.63
CA PRO A 142 -12.45 8.60 2.42
C PRO A 142 -11.07 8.30 1.82
N GLU A 143 -11.06 8.04 0.52
CA GLU A 143 -9.86 8.05 -0.32
C GLU A 143 -10.13 8.90 -1.55
N ALA A 144 -9.21 9.78 -1.91
CA ALA A 144 -9.43 10.77 -2.95
C ALA A 144 -8.40 10.65 -4.06
N PHE A 145 -8.84 10.80 -5.31
CA PHE A 145 -7.97 10.83 -6.49
C PHE A 145 -8.59 11.65 -7.62
N ILE A 146 -7.77 12.01 -8.61
CA ILE A 146 -8.17 12.83 -9.76
C ILE A 146 -8.22 11.95 -11.00
N LEU A 147 -9.30 11.99 -11.78
CA LEU A 147 -9.42 11.28 -13.05
C LEU A 147 -8.60 11.97 -14.14
N THR A 148 -8.36 11.28 -15.26
CA THR A 148 -7.63 11.83 -16.41
C THR A 148 -8.32 13.04 -17.04
N ASP A 149 -9.63 13.19 -16.84
CA ASP A 149 -10.41 14.35 -17.27
C ASP A 149 -10.49 15.47 -16.22
N GLY A 150 -9.73 15.36 -15.12
CA GLY A 150 -9.62 16.38 -14.07
C GLY A 150 -10.67 16.28 -12.97
N ARG A 151 -11.70 15.45 -13.12
CA ARG A 151 -12.72 15.27 -12.07
C ARG A 151 -12.15 14.60 -10.83
N ILE A 152 -12.67 14.97 -9.68
CA ILE A 152 -12.22 14.49 -8.38
C ILE A 152 -13.19 13.43 -7.89
N VAL A 153 -12.63 12.29 -7.50
CA VAL A 153 -13.34 11.20 -6.86
C VAL A 153 -12.97 11.20 -5.38
N VAL A 154 -13.97 11.16 -4.49
CA VAL A 154 -13.81 10.86 -3.07
C VAL A 154 -14.57 9.58 -2.78
N TYR A 155 -13.87 8.45 -2.83
CA TYR A 155 -14.40 7.14 -2.45
C TYR A 155 -14.78 7.13 -0.97
N VAL A 156 -15.90 6.49 -0.64
CA VAL A 156 -16.32 6.13 0.72
C VAL A 156 -16.85 4.69 0.69
N ILE A 157 -16.96 4.00 1.83
CA ILE A 157 -17.48 2.62 1.82
C ILE A 157 -18.81 2.52 1.04
N ASN A 158 -18.84 1.61 0.07
CA ASN A 158 -19.94 1.32 -0.87
C ASN A 158 -20.24 2.38 -1.94
N SER A 159 -19.57 3.53 -1.99
CA SER A 159 -19.94 4.65 -2.89
C SER A 159 -18.78 5.62 -3.15
N TYR A 160 -19.01 6.67 -3.91
CA TYR A 160 -18.06 7.77 -4.05
C TYR A 160 -18.79 9.08 -4.35
N TYR A 161 -18.15 10.19 -4.00
CA TYR A 161 -18.55 11.52 -4.45
C TYR A 161 -17.70 11.90 -5.67
N LEU A 162 -18.33 12.56 -6.65
CA LEU A 162 -17.70 13.04 -7.87
C LEU A 162 -17.93 14.54 -8.05
N ALA A 163 -16.90 15.30 -8.37
CA ALA A 163 -17.01 16.72 -8.65
C ALA A 163 -16.00 17.17 -9.72
N ASP A 164 -16.28 18.29 -10.39
CA ASP A 164 -15.34 18.94 -11.31
C ASP A 164 -14.32 19.84 -10.56
N SER A 165 -14.55 20.10 -9.27
CA SER A 165 -13.73 20.97 -8.42
C SER A 165 -13.62 20.41 -7.01
N VAL A 166 -12.56 20.79 -6.30
CA VAL A 166 -12.35 20.49 -4.86
C VAL A 166 -13.44 21.07 -3.96
N ASP A 167 -14.15 22.10 -4.42
CA ASP A 167 -15.25 22.74 -3.69
C ASP A 167 -16.64 22.19 -4.08
N GLY A 168 -16.71 21.14 -4.93
CA GLY A 168 -17.97 20.60 -5.44
C GLY A 168 -18.56 21.40 -6.61
N PRO A 169 -19.87 21.28 -6.89
CA PRO A 169 -20.85 20.44 -6.17
C PRO A 169 -20.53 18.94 -6.32
N TRP A 170 -20.89 18.17 -5.30
CA TRP A 170 -20.59 16.73 -5.24
C TRP A 170 -21.79 15.88 -5.67
N GLU A 171 -21.55 14.94 -6.58
CA GLU A 171 -22.53 13.94 -7.01
C GLU A 171 -22.23 12.58 -6.35
N PHE A 172 -23.19 12.00 -5.64
CA PHE A 172 -23.04 10.71 -4.97
C PHE A 172 -23.37 9.54 -5.92
N LYS A 173 -22.41 8.63 -6.10
CA LYS A 173 -22.49 7.50 -7.04
C LYS A 173 -21.98 6.21 -6.42
N GLN A 174 -22.21 5.10 -7.13
CA GLN A 174 -21.70 3.78 -6.77
C GLN A 174 -20.80 3.23 -7.88
N PHE A 175 -19.79 2.47 -7.48
CA PHE A 175 -18.99 1.71 -8.42
C PHE A 175 -19.73 0.45 -8.87
N ASP A 176 -19.56 0.10 -10.15
CA ASP A 176 -19.87 -1.23 -10.66
C ASP A 176 -18.65 -2.15 -10.49
N PHE A 177 -18.87 -3.34 -9.94
CA PHE A 177 -17.85 -4.34 -9.69
C PHE A 177 -18.17 -5.61 -10.46
N ASN A 178 -17.29 -5.95 -11.40
CA ASN A 178 -17.34 -7.20 -12.15
C ASN A 178 -16.34 -8.20 -11.55
N PRO A 179 -16.80 -9.24 -10.81
CA PRO A 179 -15.91 -10.24 -10.22
C PRO A 179 -15.34 -11.22 -11.26
N ARG A 180 -15.75 -11.14 -12.53
CA ARG A 180 -15.23 -11.96 -13.63
C ARG A 180 -15.23 -13.46 -13.31
N ASP A 181 -16.39 -13.97 -12.88
CA ASP A 181 -16.62 -15.36 -12.46
C ASP A 181 -15.76 -15.86 -11.27
N ARG A 182 -15.17 -14.95 -10.48
CA ARG A 182 -14.37 -15.29 -9.29
C ARG A 182 -15.14 -14.97 -8.00
N LYS A 183 -14.72 -15.60 -6.91
CA LYS A 183 -15.13 -15.17 -5.57
C LYS A 183 -14.43 -13.86 -5.19
N ILE A 184 -15.18 -12.93 -4.62
CA ILE A 184 -14.61 -11.75 -3.95
C ILE A 184 -13.93 -12.23 -2.66
N ILE A 185 -12.62 -11.99 -2.54
CA ILE A 185 -11.77 -12.61 -1.50
C ILE A 185 -12.23 -12.25 -0.09
N GLU A 186 -12.40 -10.95 0.20
CA GLU A 186 -12.88 -10.48 1.51
C GLU A 186 -13.50 -9.07 1.39
N GLY A 187 -14.73 -9.02 0.87
CA GLY A 187 -15.53 -7.79 0.78
C GLY A 187 -15.01 -6.71 -0.19
N LEU A 188 -15.84 -5.68 -0.36
CA LEU A 188 -15.58 -4.48 -1.18
C LEU A 188 -15.59 -3.20 -0.33
N SER A 189 -15.14 -3.31 0.92
CA SER A 189 -14.83 -2.18 1.80
C SER A 189 -13.34 -1.85 1.75
N ASN A 190 -12.97 -0.72 2.34
CA ASN A 190 -11.57 -0.26 2.50
C ASN A 190 -10.74 -0.36 1.21
N LEU A 191 -11.35 0.07 0.10
CA LEU A 191 -10.70 0.11 -1.21
C LEU A 191 -9.59 1.15 -1.19
N THR A 192 -8.48 0.83 -1.85
CA THR A 192 -7.38 1.77 -2.14
C THR A 192 -7.03 1.72 -3.62
N PHE A 193 -6.55 2.85 -4.16
CA PHE A 193 -6.42 3.09 -5.59
C PHE A 193 -5.02 3.59 -5.97
N ALA A 194 -4.49 3.09 -7.08
CA ALA A 194 -3.27 3.60 -7.71
C ALA A 194 -3.55 3.97 -9.17
N GLU A 195 -2.96 5.08 -9.62
CA GLU A 195 -2.92 5.40 -11.06
C GLU A 195 -2.01 4.42 -11.78
N ARG A 196 -2.45 4.00 -12.96
CA ARG A 196 -1.66 3.23 -13.90
C ARG A 196 -1.13 4.18 -14.98
N GLN A 197 -0.11 3.74 -15.71
CA GLN A 197 0.63 4.62 -16.64
C GLN A 197 -0.22 5.13 -17.83
N ASP A 198 -1.37 4.52 -18.10
CA ASP A 198 -2.35 4.97 -19.10
C ASP A 198 -3.49 5.83 -18.51
N GLY A 199 -3.40 6.20 -17.23
CA GLY A 199 -4.42 6.93 -16.49
C GLY A 199 -5.60 6.08 -15.99
N SER A 200 -5.61 4.78 -16.30
CA SER A 200 -6.56 3.84 -15.68
C SER A 200 -6.23 3.61 -14.20
N ARG A 201 -7.11 2.95 -13.46
CA ARG A 201 -6.92 2.72 -12.01
C ARG A 201 -6.77 1.24 -11.68
N LEU A 202 -5.74 0.94 -10.90
CA LEU A 202 -5.65 -0.29 -10.12
C LEU A 202 -6.30 -0.04 -8.76
N MET A 203 -7.05 -1.02 -8.27
CA MET A 203 -7.66 -0.98 -6.94
C MET A 203 -7.35 -2.27 -6.19
N ILE A 204 -7.07 -2.15 -4.90
CA ILE A 204 -6.97 -3.28 -3.98
C ILE A 204 -8.12 -3.19 -2.98
N CYS A 205 -8.92 -4.25 -2.86
CA CYS A 205 -9.99 -4.32 -1.87
C CYS A 205 -9.47 -4.78 -0.49
N ARG A 206 -10.28 -4.65 0.57
CA ARG A 206 -9.93 -5.12 1.94
C ARG A 206 -9.28 -6.50 1.96
N GLY A 207 -9.78 -7.44 1.17
CA GLY A 207 -9.24 -8.81 1.10
C GLY A 207 -7.96 -8.99 0.30
N GLY A 208 -7.38 -7.92 -0.24
CA GLY A 208 -6.18 -7.98 -1.08
C GLY A 208 -6.44 -8.42 -2.52
N GLY A 209 -7.69 -8.45 -2.99
CA GLY A 209 -8.00 -8.70 -4.39
C GLY A 209 -7.63 -7.52 -5.27
N VAL A 210 -7.06 -7.79 -6.44
CA VAL A 210 -6.65 -6.75 -7.40
C VAL A 210 -7.74 -6.58 -8.45
N TRP A 211 -8.10 -5.31 -8.69
CA TRP A 211 -9.12 -4.91 -9.62
C TRP A 211 -8.61 -3.81 -10.55
N ILE A 212 -9.10 -3.78 -11.78
CA ILE A 212 -8.73 -2.77 -12.78
C ILE A 212 -9.97 -2.12 -13.38
N SER A 213 -9.98 -0.78 -13.43
CA SER A 213 -10.95 0.01 -14.18
C SER A 213 -10.22 0.89 -15.20
N ARG A 214 -10.60 0.77 -16.48
CA ARG A 214 -10.01 1.59 -17.56
C ARG A 214 -10.33 3.08 -17.40
N SER A 215 -11.53 3.40 -16.94
CA SER A 215 -11.99 4.79 -16.73
C SER A 215 -11.59 5.35 -15.36
N GLY A 216 -11.16 4.48 -14.44
CA GLY A 216 -10.98 4.85 -13.03
C GLY A 216 -12.28 4.99 -12.24
N LEU A 217 -13.44 4.72 -12.86
CA LEU A 217 -14.74 4.71 -12.20
C LEU A 217 -15.39 3.33 -12.26
N SER A 218 -15.87 2.92 -13.43
CA SER A 218 -16.64 1.68 -13.55
C SER A 218 -16.56 1.12 -14.96
N PRO A 219 -16.67 -0.21 -15.13
CA PRO A 219 -16.60 -1.21 -14.06
C PRO A 219 -15.17 -1.37 -13.51
N TYR A 220 -15.04 -1.75 -12.25
CA TYR A 220 -13.83 -2.37 -11.71
C TYR A 220 -13.90 -3.88 -11.93
N ASN A 221 -12.89 -4.44 -12.59
CA ASN A 221 -12.84 -5.86 -12.94
C ASN A 221 -11.86 -6.61 -12.05
N GLN A 222 -12.29 -7.64 -11.33
CA GLN A 222 -11.40 -8.48 -10.52
C GLN A 222 -10.51 -9.32 -11.45
N ILE A 223 -9.20 -9.25 -11.26
CA ILE A 223 -8.24 -9.98 -12.08
C ILE A 223 -7.45 -11.05 -11.32
N THR A 224 -7.54 -11.07 -9.97
CA THR A 224 -6.90 -12.09 -9.13
C THR A 224 -7.90 -12.92 -8.33
N GLU A 225 -7.54 -14.18 -8.10
CA GLU A 225 -8.26 -15.14 -7.26
C GLU A 225 -7.71 -15.24 -5.83
N ARG A 226 -6.49 -14.72 -5.61
CA ARG A 226 -5.80 -14.71 -4.32
C ARG A 226 -5.51 -13.29 -3.84
N ARG A 227 -5.37 -13.16 -2.53
CA ARG A 227 -4.96 -11.91 -1.88
C ARG A 227 -3.52 -11.55 -2.26
N ALA A 228 -3.26 -10.27 -2.40
CA ALA A 228 -1.93 -9.69 -2.60
C ALA A 228 -1.06 -9.74 -1.33
N TYR A 229 -1.66 -9.99 -0.17
CA TYR A 229 -1.03 -9.89 1.15
C TYR A 229 0.03 -10.98 1.41
N PRO A 230 0.99 -10.71 2.33
CA PRO A 230 2.03 -11.66 2.64
C PRO A 230 1.46 -12.97 3.19
N ASN A 231 2.14 -14.08 2.89
CA ASN A 231 1.74 -15.40 3.37
C ASN A 231 2.20 -15.63 4.83
N VAL A 232 1.71 -14.79 5.73
CA VAL A 232 1.93 -14.87 7.18
C VAL A 232 0.59 -14.74 7.90
N LYS A 233 0.53 -15.24 9.15
CA LYS A 233 -0.66 -15.08 9.98
C LYS A 233 -0.85 -13.61 10.32
N GLY A 234 -2.02 -13.06 10.02
CA GLY A 234 -2.35 -11.66 10.29
C GLY A 234 -3.84 -11.39 10.13
N GLU A 235 -4.35 -10.39 10.85
CA GLU A 235 -5.68 -9.84 10.66
C GLU A 235 -5.55 -8.60 9.76
N PHE A 236 -5.51 -8.85 8.46
CA PHE A 236 -5.18 -7.81 7.48
C PHE A 236 -6.35 -6.89 7.17
N GLU A 237 -6.13 -5.59 7.30
CA GLU A 237 -7.09 -4.56 6.90
C GLU A 237 -6.33 -3.31 6.40
N ASP A 238 -7.07 -2.37 5.81
CA ASP A 238 -6.59 -1.03 5.47
C ASP A 238 -5.35 -1.00 4.59
N PRO A 239 -5.38 -1.68 3.42
CA PRO A 239 -4.30 -1.57 2.47
C PRO A 239 -4.17 -0.13 1.97
N VAL A 240 -2.95 0.26 1.61
CA VAL A 240 -2.69 1.40 0.75
C VAL A 240 -1.84 0.96 -0.43
N VAL A 241 -2.27 1.32 -1.63
CA VAL A 241 -1.54 1.05 -2.86
C VAL A 241 -1.18 2.37 -3.53
N TRP A 242 0.05 2.49 -4.01
CA TRP A 242 0.47 3.61 -4.83
C TRP A 242 1.48 3.13 -5.88
N ARG A 243 1.77 3.99 -6.85
CA ARG A 243 2.76 3.70 -7.90
C ARG A 243 3.75 4.86 -8.00
N ASP A 244 5.04 4.59 -7.85
CA ASP A 244 6.09 5.54 -8.22
C ASP A 244 6.36 5.46 -9.73
N SER A 245 7.34 6.18 -10.28
CA SER A 245 7.65 6.14 -11.71
C SER A 245 8.08 4.75 -12.21
N LEU A 246 8.49 3.85 -11.31
CA LEU A 246 9.06 2.54 -11.59
C LEU A 246 8.06 1.40 -11.36
N GLN A 247 7.48 1.30 -10.16
CA GLN A 247 6.80 0.12 -9.64
C GLN A 247 5.57 0.47 -8.79
N TYR A 248 4.75 -0.54 -8.52
CA TYR A 248 3.67 -0.47 -7.53
C TYR A 248 4.19 -0.83 -6.15
N HIS A 249 3.59 -0.22 -5.14
CA HIS A 249 3.87 -0.44 -3.74
C HIS A 249 2.57 -0.74 -3.01
N LEU A 250 2.64 -1.62 -2.02
CA LEU A 250 1.52 -1.97 -1.17
C LEU A 250 1.98 -2.06 0.28
N ILE A 251 1.27 -1.36 1.16
CA ILE A 251 1.35 -1.61 2.60
C ILE A 251 0.01 -2.15 3.07
N VAL A 252 0.04 -3.20 3.88
CA VAL A 252 -1.16 -3.73 4.56
C VAL A 252 -0.92 -3.83 6.06
N ASN A 253 -1.91 -3.39 6.84
CA ASN A 253 -1.89 -3.39 8.28
C ASN A 253 -2.43 -4.71 8.84
N ASP A 254 -1.72 -5.30 9.80
CA ASP A 254 -2.28 -6.31 10.70
C ASP A 254 -2.76 -5.60 11.97
N TRP A 255 -4.06 -5.26 12.01
CA TRP A 255 -4.59 -4.36 13.03
C TRP A 255 -4.57 -4.96 14.45
N LEU A 256 -4.55 -6.30 14.54
CA LEU A 256 -4.44 -7.04 15.81
C LEU A 256 -2.97 -7.24 16.19
N GLY A 257 -2.10 -7.45 15.19
CA GLY A 257 -0.65 -7.56 15.37
C GLY A 257 0.05 -6.23 15.64
N ARG A 258 -0.60 -5.11 15.34
CA ARG A 258 -0.04 -3.74 15.40
C ARG A 258 1.29 -3.62 14.64
N ILE A 259 1.31 -4.25 13.46
CA ILE A 259 2.45 -4.29 12.53
C ILE A 259 1.90 -4.21 11.11
N ALA A 260 2.62 -3.55 10.21
CA ALA A 260 2.30 -3.53 8.80
C ALA A 260 3.41 -4.14 7.94
N PHE A 261 3.06 -4.59 6.74
CA PHE A 261 3.97 -5.26 5.81
C PHE A 261 4.06 -4.49 4.50
N TYR A 262 5.28 -4.37 3.96
CA TYR A 262 5.56 -3.63 2.73
C TYR A 262 5.86 -4.59 1.58
N GLN A 263 5.27 -4.31 0.42
CA GLN A 263 5.39 -5.13 -0.77
C GLN A 263 5.57 -4.27 -2.02
N ARG A 264 6.21 -4.86 -3.03
CA ARG A 264 6.47 -4.23 -4.34
C ARG A 264 5.95 -5.10 -5.47
N SER A 265 5.58 -4.48 -6.57
CA SER A 265 5.13 -5.19 -7.77
C SER A 265 5.49 -4.43 -9.03
N LEU A 266 5.92 -5.16 -10.07
CA LEU A 266 6.13 -4.62 -11.41
C LEU A 266 4.81 -4.21 -12.08
N ASP A 267 3.77 -5.03 -11.90
CA ASP A 267 2.52 -4.98 -12.66
C ASP A 267 1.27 -4.73 -11.82
N GLY A 268 1.42 -4.67 -10.49
CA GLY A 268 0.35 -4.50 -9.52
C GLY A 268 -0.44 -5.79 -9.23
N VAL A 269 0.01 -6.93 -9.77
CA VAL A 269 -0.65 -8.25 -9.66
C VAL A 269 0.23 -9.24 -8.92
N HIS A 270 1.51 -9.28 -9.27
CA HIS A 270 2.50 -10.17 -8.67
C HIS A 270 3.34 -9.41 -7.66
N TRP A 271 3.19 -9.75 -6.39
CA TRP A 271 3.76 -9.00 -5.27
C TRP A 271 4.92 -9.74 -4.63
N VAL A 272 5.96 -8.99 -4.29
CA VAL A 272 7.10 -9.42 -3.47
C VAL A 272 7.05 -8.67 -2.14
N THR A 273 7.09 -9.40 -1.03
CA THR A 273 7.18 -8.83 0.32
C THR A 273 8.65 -8.54 0.67
N GLU A 274 8.97 -7.32 1.08
CA GLU A 274 10.30 -7.02 1.62
C GLU A 274 10.41 -7.38 3.11
N GLN A 275 11.64 -7.60 3.58
CA GLN A 275 11.90 -7.81 5.00
C GLN A 275 11.68 -6.53 5.82
N GLY A 276 11.28 -6.71 7.07
CA GLY A 276 11.13 -5.65 8.04
C GLY A 276 9.70 -5.12 8.16
N GLU A 277 9.48 -4.36 9.21
CA GLU A 277 8.22 -3.69 9.47
C GLU A 277 7.99 -2.54 8.49
N ALA A 278 6.76 -2.44 7.95
CA ALA A 278 6.36 -1.26 7.18
C ALA A 278 6.10 -0.08 8.10
N TYR A 279 5.33 -0.31 9.15
CA TYR A 279 5.20 0.58 10.30
C TYR A 279 4.74 -0.21 11.53
N VAL A 280 4.96 0.39 12.70
CA VAL A 280 4.56 -0.08 14.03
C VAL A 280 4.23 1.13 14.90
N PRO A 281 3.56 0.95 16.05
CA PRO A 281 3.48 1.99 17.07
C PRO A 281 4.87 2.57 17.42
N GLY A 282 4.94 3.90 17.53
CA GLY A 282 6.19 4.62 17.87
C GLY A 282 6.87 5.37 16.70
N ILE A 283 6.22 5.45 15.54
CA ILE A 283 6.75 6.17 14.36
C ILE A 283 6.53 7.70 14.40
N SER A 284 5.66 8.19 15.28
CA SER A 284 5.31 9.59 15.52
C SER A 284 6.40 10.34 16.33
N ARG A 285 7.61 10.41 15.75
CA ARG A 285 8.78 10.99 16.41
C ARG A 285 8.87 12.50 16.23
N HIS A 286 9.31 13.20 17.25
CA HIS A 286 9.68 14.61 17.21
C HIS A 286 11.18 14.73 16.90
N LYS A 287 11.63 15.94 16.53
CA LYS A 287 13.05 16.18 16.19
C LYS A 287 14.02 15.94 17.36
N ASP A 288 13.54 16.09 18.59
CA ASP A 288 14.30 15.86 19.82
C ASP A 288 14.26 14.39 20.29
N GLY A 289 13.59 13.51 19.54
CA GLY A 289 13.45 12.08 19.85
C GLY A 289 12.23 11.73 20.70
N LYS A 290 11.41 12.70 21.13
CA LYS A 290 10.15 12.41 21.81
C LYS A 290 9.19 11.65 20.87
N VAL A 291 8.37 10.76 21.43
CA VAL A 291 7.40 9.96 20.68
C VAL A 291 6.00 10.17 21.22
N GLU A 292 5.03 10.42 20.32
CA GLU A 292 3.60 10.40 20.66
C GLU A 292 3.06 8.98 20.53
N ASN A 293 3.05 8.21 21.62
CA ASN A 293 2.83 6.76 21.55
C ASN A 293 1.34 6.38 21.38
N TRP A 294 0.79 6.67 20.20
CA TRP A 294 -0.57 6.29 19.82
C TRP A 294 -0.77 4.78 19.87
N PHE A 295 -1.96 4.37 20.31
CA PHE A 295 -2.30 2.96 20.45
C PHE A 295 -2.39 2.28 19.07
N LYS A 296 -3.05 2.90 18.10
CA LYS A 296 -3.18 2.37 16.73
C LYS A 296 -2.80 3.39 15.67
N TYR A 297 -2.29 2.87 14.56
CA TYR A 297 -2.00 3.57 13.31
C TYR A 297 -2.72 2.80 12.21
N GLU A 298 -3.77 3.37 11.65
CA GLU A 298 -4.61 2.70 10.65
C GLU A 298 -4.91 3.65 9.49
N ARG A 299 -5.50 3.10 8.42
CA ARG A 299 -5.99 3.89 7.27
C ARG A 299 -4.94 4.79 6.64
N VAL A 300 -3.71 4.31 6.54
CA VAL A 300 -2.61 5.08 5.97
C VAL A 300 -2.93 5.55 4.55
N LYS A 301 -2.53 6.78 4.22
CA LYS A 301 -2.51 7.32 2.85
C LYS A 301 -1.14 7.91 2.53
N VAL A 302 -0.84 7.97 1.23
CA VAL A 302 0.46 8.40 0.72
C VAL A 302 0.27 9.68 -0.09
N TYR A 303 1.03 10.71 0.26
CA TYR A 303 1.19 11.87 -0.60
C TYR A 303 2.49 11.71 -1.40
N GLN A 304 2.37 11.80 -2.73
CA GLN A 304 3.45 11.52 -3.67
C GLN A 304 4.05 12.81 -4.25
N ASP A 305 5.34 12.76 -4.62
CA ASP A 305 5.94 13.78 -5.47
C ASP A 305 5.60 13.57 -6.95
N LYS A 306 6.14 14.43 -7.83
CA LYS A 306 5.88 14.36 -9.28
C LYS A 306 6.38 13.07 -9.95
N GLU A 307 7.31 12.35 -9.32
CA GLU A 307 7.81 11.06 -9.81
C GLU A 307 7.04 9.90 -9.15
N GLY A 308 5.96 10.19 -8.42
CA GLY A 308 5.18 9.23 -7.68
C GLY A 308 5.88 8.68 -6.42
N ARG A 309 7.01 9.24 -5.99
CA ARG A 309 7.67 8.73 -4.76
C ARG A 309 6.92 9.22 -3.53
N PRO A 310 6.78 8.39 -2.49
CA PRO A 310 6.13 8.80 -1.25
C PRO A 310 7.01 9.84 -0.52
N ILE A 311 6.44 10.99 -0.17
CA ILE A 311 7.15 12.06 0.58
C ILE A 311 6.47 12.40 1.92
N GLN A 312 5.23 11.97 2.11
CA GLN A 312 4.53 12.03 3.37
C GLN A 312 3.53 10.87 3.44
N MET A 313 3.36 10.32 4.63
CA MET A 313 2.22 9.47 4.95
C MET A 313 1.38 10.13 6.03
N ASN A 314 0.07 9.91 5.97
CA ASN A 314 -0.83 10.32 7.02
C ASN A 314 -1.67 9.14 7.52
N PHE A 315 -2.01 9.17 8.81
CA PHE A 315 -2.60 8.05 9.54
C PHE A 315 -3.79 8.51 10.34
N ALA A 316 -4.79 7.64 10.47
CA ALA A 316 -5.72 7.69 11.57
C ALA A 316 -5.03 7.13 12.82
N VAL A 317 -5.05 7.88 13.91
CA VAL A 317 -4.50 7.46 15.20
C VAL A 317 -5.54 7.59 16.29
N ILE A 318 -5.50 6.67 17.26
CA ILE A 318 -6.33 6.64 18.45
C ILE A 318 -5.44 6.30 19.63
N ASP A 319 -5.68 6.93 20.77
CA ASP A 319 -4.85 6.82 21.97
C ASP A 319 -5.19 5.59 22.85
N THR A 320 -6.34 4.96 22.58
CA THR A 320 -6.82 3.77 23.27
C THR A 320 -7.31 2.67 22.31
N ILE A 321 -7.79 1.55 22.86
CA ILE A 321 -8.50 0.53 22.09
C ILE A 321 -9.85 1.09 21.65
N LYS A 322 -10.25 0.86 20.39
CA LYS A 322 -11.49 1.41 19.80
C LYS A 322 -12.77 1.21 20.63
N TRP A 323 -12.86 0.16 21.45
CA TRP A 323 -14.03 -0.12 22.28
C TRP A 323 -14.07 0.65 23.59
N GLU A 324 -12.93 1.23 23.99
CA GLU A 324 -12.74 2.03 25.20
C GLU A 324 -12.74 3.54 24.91
N ASP A 325 -12.95 3.92 23.64
CA ASP A 325 -13.28 5.28 23.22
C ASP A 325 -14.81 5.40 23.26
N HIS A 326 -15.30 6.14 24.26
CA HIS A 326 -16.70 6.36 24.57
C HIS A 326 -17.07 7.84 24.44
N GLY A 327 -18.33 8.13 24.15
CA GLY A 327 -18.78 9.52 24.00
C GLY A 327 -18.56 10.39 25.24
N ASN A 328 -17.92 11.54 25.06
CA ASN A 328 -17.54 12.49 26.13
C ASN A 328 -16.59 11.93 27.20
N ASP A 329 -15.75 10.95 26.87
CA ASP A 329 -14.65 10.57 27.75
C ASP A 329 -13.39 11.41 27.48
N ASN A 330 -12.20 10.91 27.84
CA ASN A 330 -10.92 11.58 27.61
C ASN A 330 -10.06 10.85 26.54
N HIS A 331 -10.68 10.05 25.69
CA HIS A 331 -10.07 9.32 24.59
C HIS A 331 -10.67 9.79 23.26
N SER A 332 -9.91 9.72 22.17
CA SER A 332 -10.43 10.07 20.84
C SER A 332 -9.44 9.67 19.75
N SER A 333 -9.77 10.02 18.51
CA SER A 333 -8.94 9.81 17.34
C SER A 333 -8.71 11.10 16.54
N LYS A 334 -7.55 11.16 15.89
CA LYS A 334 -7.17 12.26 14.99
C LYS A 334 -6.46 11.74 13.73
N ASN A 335 -6.26 12.62 12.75
CA ASN A 335 -5.32 12.36 11.66
C ASN A 335 -3.97 13.02 11.94
N ILE A 336 -2.87 12.31 11.75
CA ILE A 336 -1.50 12.85 11.83
C ILE A 336 -0.75 12.67 10.51
N CYS A 337 0.24 13.52 10.26
CA CYS A 337 1.07 13.55 9.06
C CYS A 337 2.55 13.37 9.42
N ILE A 338 3.22 12.40 8.79
CA ILE A 338 4.63 12.08 9.03
C ILE A 338 5.38 12.15 7.69
N PRO A 339 6.38 13.05 7.55
CA PRO A 339 7.21 13.09 6.34
C PRO A 339 7.98 11.79 6.14
N LEU A 340 8.28 11.49 4.88
CA LEU A 340 9.07 10.33 4.49
C LEU A 340 10.37 10.74 3.82
N LYS A 341 11.43 9.99 4.13
CA LYS A 341 12.70 10.06 3.42
C LYS A 341 12.46 9.76 1.95
N LYS A 342 12.82 10.72 1.11
CA LYS A 342 12.63 10.65 -0.33
C LYS A 342 13.67 9.71 -0.98
N ASP A 343 13.18 8.68 -1.67
CA ASP A 343 14.02 7.73 -2.41
C ASP A 343 14.77 8.42 -3.58
N LEU A 344 15.98 7.96 -3.92
CA LEU A 344 16.79 8.41 -5.04
C LEU A 344 16.21 7.95 -6.39
N LEU A 345 16.40 8.76 -7.43
CA LEU A 345 16.11 8.35 -8.82
C LEU A 345 17.32 7.63 -9.41
N LEU A 346 17.15 6.35 -9.71
CA LEU A 346 18.23 5.46 -10.13
C LEU A 346 17.90 4.79 -11.47
N SER A 347 18.90 4.60 -12.31
CA SER A 347 18.77 3.83 -13.55
C SER A 347 20.04 3.06 -13.86
N VAL A 348 19.91 1.77 -14.15
CA VAL A 348 20.99 0.94 -14.67
C VAL A 348 21.24 1.27 -16.13
N LEU A 349 22.51 1.32 -16.53
CA LEU A 349 22.94 1.63 -17.90
C LEU A 349 23.32 0.37 -18.70
N ASN A 350 23.54 -0.77 -18.05
CA ASN A 350 23.77 -2.06 -18.71
C ASN A 350 22.57 -2.44 -19.59
N THR A 351 22.80 -2.65 -20.88
CA THR A 351 21.76 -3.04 -21.83
C THR A 351 21.48 -4.54 -21.84
N ALA A 352 22.48 -5.36 -21.51
CA ALA A 352 22.31 -6.79 -21.32
C ALA A 352 21.70 -7.09 -19.95
N PRO A 353 20.86 -8.15 -19.82
CA PRO A 353 20.37 -8.60 -18.53
C PRO A 353 21.50 -8.86 -17.53
N ILE A 354 21.34 -8.36 -16.31
CA ILE A 354 22.28 -8.57 -15.22
C ILE A 354 22.01 -9.93 -14.57
N ASP A 355 23.09 -10.67 -14.32
CA ASP A 355 23.11 -11.93 -13.59
C ASP A 355 24.39 -12.05 -12.73
N ALA A 356 24.60 -13.21 -12.11
CA ALA A 356 25.75 -13.49 -11.26
C ALA A 356 27.12 -13.43 -12.00
N SER A 357 27.13 -13.49 -13.34
CA SER A 357 28.34 -13.40 -14.16
C SER A 357 28.67 -11.97 -14.59
N THR A 358 27.75 -11.02 -14.37
CA THR A 358 27.92 -9.63 -14.80
C THR A 358 29.11 -8.99 -14.08
N PRO A 359 30.17 -8.58 -14.80
CA PRO A 359 31.41 -8.13 -14.18
C PRO A 359 31.34 -6.71 -13.63
N THR A 360 30.48 -5.85 -14.18
CA THR A 360 30.27 -4.50 -13.68
C THR A 360 28.84 -4.06 -13.92
N ILE A 361 28.31 -3.24 -13.01
CA ILE A 361 26.99 -2.64 -13.15
C ILE A 361 27.13 -1.12 -13.07
N GLU A 362 26.72 -0.41 -14.10
CA GLU A 362 26.73 1.04 -14.14
C GLU A 362 25.36 1.59 -13.74
N VAL A 363 25.31 2.41 -12.69
CA VAL A 363 24.08 3.01 -12.17
C VAL A 363 24.19 4.52 -12.24
N ARG A 364 23.25 5.16 -12.93
CA ARG A 364 23.01 6.60 -12.87
C ARG A 364 22.22 6.93 -11.62
N ILE A 365 22.73 7.87 -10.84
CA ILE A 365 22.04 8.55 -9.74
C ILE A 365 21.73 9.97 -10.22
N ALA A 366 20.44 10.25 -10.42
CA ALA A 366 20.03 11.55 -10.97
C ALA A 366 20.11 12.65 -9.91
N ALA A 367 20.55 13.84 -10.33
CA ALA A 367 20.44 15.04 -9.53
C ALA A 367 19.01 15.59 -9.55
N GLU A 368 18.62 16.24 -8.45
CA GLU A 368 17.32 16.89 -8.33
C GLU A 368 17.46 18.28 -7.71
N LYS A 369 16.39 19.06 -7.73
CA LYS A 369 16.36 20.34 -7.01
C LYS A 369 16.63 20.07 -5.52
N GLY A 370 17.72 20.64 -5.00
CA GLY A 370 18.16 20.45 -3.62
C GLY A 370 18.99 19.18 -3.37
N PHE A 371 19.27 18.38 -4.41
CA PHE A 371 20.09 17.17 -4.31
C PHE A 371 21.14 17.11 -5.44
N ASN A 372 22.42 17.16 -5.06
CA ASN A 372 23.58 16.95 -5.92
C ASN A 372 24.32 15.67 -5.48
N PRO A 373 24.23 14.58 -6.24
CA PRO A 373 24.73 13.27 -5.81
C PRO A 373 26.25 13.27 -5.59
N ASP A 374 27.04 13.89 -6.48
CA ASP A 374 28.50 13.97 -6.31
C ASP A 374 28.91 14.78 -5.06
N GLY A 375 28.21 15.90 -4.84
CA GLY A 375 28.48 16.79 -3.73
C GLY A 375 28.09 16.22 -2.38
N GLN A 376 27.06 15.38 -2.33
CA GLN A 376 26.39 15.01 -1.07
C GLN A 376 26.48 13.53 -0.71
N LEU A 377 26.74 12.61 -1.64
CA LEU A 377 26.82 11.18 -1.31
C LEU A 377 28.18 10.78 -0.77
N ASP A 378 28.18 9.90 0.22
CA ASP A 378 29.36 9.11 0.61
C ASP A 378 29.42 7.88 -0.31
N ILE A 379 30.04 8.05 -1.49
CA ILE A 379 30.00 7.05 -2.55
C ILE A 379 30.56 5.69 -2.10
N PRO A 380 31.71 5.60 -1.39
CA PRO A 380 32.21 4.31 -0.85
C PRO A 380 31.24 3.54 0.05
N SER A 381 30.29 4.23 0.70
CA SER A 381 29.28 3.58 1.54
C SER A 381 28.18 2.86 0.74
N LEU A 382 28.01 3.19 -0.53
CA LEU A 382 26.90 2.68 -1.34
C LEU A 382 26.99 1.16 -1.53
N ARG A 383 25.83 0.52 -1.53
CA ARG A 383 25.61 -0.88 -1.86
C ARG A 383 24.48 -0.99 -2.86
N PHE A 384 24.66 -1.80 -3.88
CA PHE A 384 23.68 -2.00 -4.95
C PHE A 384 23.41 -3.49 -5.20
N GLY A 385 22.18 -3.86 -5.52
CA GLY A 385 21.83 -5.26 -5.77
C GLY A 385 20.37 -5.59 -5.49
N SER A 386 20.06 -6.87 -5.34
CA SER A 386 18.75 -7.32 -4.87
C SER A 386 18.48 -6.81 -3.45
N PHE A 387 17.22 -6.53 -3.14
CA PHE A 387 16.81 -6.16 -1.79
C PHE A 387 17.20 -7.22 -0.74
N ASN A 388 17.25 -8.51 -1.11
CA ASN A 388 17.68 -9.60 -0.24
C ASN A 388 19.15 -9.49 0.23
N GLU A 389 19.97 -8.76 -0.51
CA GLU A 389 21.37 -8.49 -0.17
C GLU A 389 21.52 -7.13 0.51
N VAL A 390 21.01 -6.10 -0.16
CA VAL A 390 21.22 -4.70 0.21
C VAL A 390 20.57 -4.36 1.55
N ASN A 391 19.41 -4.95 1.89
CA ASN A 391 18.73 -4.73 3.17
C ASN A 391 19.57 -5.14 4.40
N PHE A 392 20.60 -5.97 4.19
CA PHE A 392 21.50 -6.47 5.23
C PHE A 392 22.92 -5.88 5.12
N GLY A 393 23.10 -4.81 4.33
CA GLY A 393 24.40 -4.17 4.13
C GLY A 393 25.38 -4.94 3.24
N ARG A 394 24.92 -6.00 2.57
CA ARG A 394 25.65 -6.70 1.51
C ARG A 394 25.42 -5.99 0.16
N GLY A 395 25.49 -6.69 -0.96
CA GLY A 395 25.39 -6.09 -2.29
C GLY A 395 26.74 -5.63 -2.84
N CYS A 396 26.78 -5.36 -4.15
CA CYS A 396 28.00 -4.98 -4.83
C CYS A 396 28.48 -3.59 -4.39
N LYS A 397 29.80 -3.41 -4.41
CA LYS A 397 30.48 -2.18 -3.98
C LYS A 397 30.86 -1.30 -5.17
N PRO A 398 30.94 0.02 -4.99
CA PRO A 398 31.43 0.92 -6.03
C PRO A 398 32.92 0.65 -6.32
N LEU A 399 33.27 0.66 -7.60
CA LEU A 399 34.65 0.57 -8.10
C LEU A 399 35.16 1.95 -8.54
N SER A 400 34.30 2.72 -9.21
CA SER A 400 34.60 4.06 -9.71
C SER A 400 33.33 4.86 -9.88
N TRP A 401 33.46 6.17 -10.04
CA TRP A 401 32.34 7.06 -10.33
C TRP A 401 32.79 8.27 -11.14
N LYS A 402 31.87 8.81 -11.94
CA LYS A 402 32.11 10.01 -12.76
C LYS A 402 30.86 10.87 -12.81
N LYS A 403 31.08 12.18 -12.96
CA LYS A 403 29.99 13.11 -13.25
C LYS A 403 29.54 12.96 -14.70
N GLU A 404 28.23 13.04 -14.91
CA GLU A 404 27.63 13.18 -16.22
C GLU A 404 26.60 14.32 -16.17
N GLY A 405 27.02 15.51 -16.62
CA GLY A 405 26.26 16.73 -16.37
C GLY A 405 26.13 17.00 -14.87
N LYS A 406 24.90 16.99 -14.35
CA LYS A 406 24.60 17.13 -12.91
C LYS A 406 24.50 15.80 -12.19
N ASP A 407 24.33 14.72 -12.94
CA ASP A 407 24.13 13.37 -12.41
C ASP A 407 25.47 12.72 -12.06
N LEU A 408 25.39 11.61 -11.34
CA LEU A 408 26.54 10.78 -10.99
C LEU A 408 26.35 9.39 -11.58
N ILE A 409 27.34 8.90 -12.33
CA ILE A 409 27.41 7.50 -12.73
C ILE A 409 28.35 6.78 -11.78
N VAL A 410 27.88 5.72 -11.14
CA VAL A 410 28.68 4.85 -10.27
C VAL A 410 28.79 3.47 -10.92
N THR A 411 30.01 2.99 -11.11
CA THR A 411 30.29 1.65 -11.61
C THR A 411 30.54 0.73 -10.41
N PHE A 412 29.74 -0.32 -10.28
CA PHE A 412 29.86 -1.34 -9.23
C PHE A 412 30.51 -2.63 -9.74
N GLU A 413 31.06 -3.44 -8.83
CA GLU A 413 31.76 -4.71 -9.11
C GLU A 413 30.88 -5.82 -9.71
N GLY A 414 29.55 -5.68 -9.72
CA GLY A 414 28.60 -6.66 -10.26
C GLY A 414 28.47 -7.97 -9.46
N LYS A 415 29.60 -8.55 -9.04
CA LYS A 415 29.68 -9.66 -8.10
C LYS A 415 28.96 -9.32 -6.79
N GLU A 416 28.33 -10.30 -6.17
CA GLU A 416 27.53 -10.16 -4.94
C GLU A 416 26.33 -9.21 -5.06
N SER A 417 25.93 -8.82 -6.28
CA SER A 417 24.69 -8.05 -6.48
C SER A 417 23.45 -8.85 -6.04
N GLY A 418 23.47 -10.18 -6.16
CA GLY A 418 22.32 -11.04 -5.90
C GLY A 418 21.15 -10.81 -6.87
N ILE A 419 21.38 -10.08 -7.97
CA ILE A 419 20.37 -9.81 -9.00
C ILE A 419 20.15 -11.10 -9.81
N THR A 420 18.88 -11.46 -9.99
CA THR A 420 18.43 -12.60 -10.78
C THR A 420 17.44 -12.14 -11.86
N ALA A 421 16.99 -13.06 -12.71
CA ALA A 421 16.02 -12.76 -13.77
C ALA A 421 14.66 -12.28 -13.23
N GLU A 422 14.34 -12.58 -11.98
CA GLU A 422 13.10 -12.18 -11.29
C GLU A 422 13.18 -10.75 -10.70
N GLU A 423 14.37 -10.16 -10.58
CA GLU A 423 14.52 -8.81 -10.04
C GLU A 423 14.14 -7.77 -11.09
N PHE A 424 13.15 -6.94 -10.77
CA PHE A 424 12.62 -5.91 -11.65
C PHE A 424 13.00 -4.49 -11.22
N ALA A 425 13.51 -4.31 -10.00
CA ALA A 425 13.86 -3.01 -9.45
C ALA A 425 14.93 -3.21 -8.35
N PRO A 426 16.21 -3.42 -8.72
CA PRO A 426 17.28 -3.58 -7.75
C PRO A 426 17.44 -2.33 -6.88
N LYS A 427 17.85 -2.54 -5.63
CA LYS A 427 17.88 -1.55 -4.57
C LYS A 427 19.28 -0.98 -4.39
N LEU A 428 19.35 0.27 -3.96
CA LEU A 428 20.56 0.92 -3.46
C LEU A 428 20.32 1.38 -2.03
N ILE A 429 21.27 1.09 -1.13
CA ILE A 429 21.35 1.70 0.20
C ILE A 429 22.78 2.20 0.41
N GLY A 430 22.92 3.36 1.01
CA GLY A 430 24.23 3.87 1.44
C GLY A 430 24.04 5.04 2.38
N LYS A 431 24.99 5.97 2.40
CA LYS A 431 24.94 7.17 3.22
C LYS A 431 25.23 8.43 2.40
N ASP A 432 24.71 9.55 2.89
CA ASP A 432 25.22 10.86 2.53
C ASP A 432 26.47 11.22 3.35
N LYS A 433 27.13 12.33 3.02
CA LYS A 433 28.32 12.82 3.73
C LYS A 433 28.03 13.28 5.17
N LYS A 434 26.77 13.36 5.59
CA LYS A 434 26.37 13.63 6.98
C LYS A 434 26.16 12.35 7.78
N GLY A 435 26.28 11.18 7.13
CA GLY A 435 26.10 9.86 7.75
C GLY A 435 24.65 9.36 7.72
N GLU A 436 23.74 10.14 7.14
CA GLU A 436 22.33 9.76 7.02
C GLU A 436 22.14 8.75 5.89
N PHE A 437 21.31 7.73 6.11
CA PHE A 437 21.09 6.73 5.06
C PHE A 437 20.45 7.34 3.81
N VAL A 438 20.79 6.83 2.64
CA VAL A 438 20.11 7.11 1.37
C VAL A 438 19.63 5.81 0.76
N ILE A 439 18.55 5.87 -0.01
CA ILE A 439 17.88 4.68 -0.54
C ILE A 439 17.25 4.98 -1.89
N GLY A 440 17.15 3.98 -2.76
CA GLY A 440 16.30 4.04 -3.95
C GLY A 440 16.24 2.71 -4.68
N TYR A 441 15.40 2.63 -5.71
CA TYR A 441 15.30 1.47 -6.60
C TYR A 441 15.63 1.89 -8.03
N ALA A 442 16.37 1.06 -8.76
CA ALA A 442 16.86 1.38 -10.07
C ALA A 442 16.01 0.77 -11.19
N ARG A 443 15.74 1.60 -12.19
CA ARG A 443 15.17 1.14 -13.46
C ARG A 443 16.17 0.26 -14.21
N LEU A 444 15.70 -0.87 -14.71
CA LEU A 444 16.43 -1.75 -15.62
C LEU A 444 15.99 -1.49 -17.07
N PRO A 445 16.90 -1.23 -18.01
CA PRO A 445 16.51 -0.82 -19.37
C PRO A 445 15.90 -1.94 -20.20
N TYR A 446 16.13 -3.20 -19.82
CA TYR A 446 15.63 -4.40 -20.51
C TYR A 446 14.32 -4.95 -19.92
N ILE A 447 13.73 -4.29 -18.91
CA ILE A 447 12.46 -4.71 -18.30
C ILE A 447 11.28 -3.91 -18.89
N ASN A 448 10.20 -4.62 -19.23
CA ASN A 448 8.92 -4.00 -19.58
C ASN A 448 8.14 -3.63 -18.31
N TYR A 449 8.13 -2.34 -17.95
CA TYR A 449 7.38 -1.81 -16.80
C TYR A 449 5.88 -1.58 -17.07
N THR A 450 5.41 -1.95 -18.24
CA THR A 450 4.01 -1.86 -18.67
C THR A 450 3.54 -3.21 -19.25
N PRO A 451 3.74 -4.34 -18.54
CA PRO A 451 3.55 -5.66 -19.14
C PRO A 451 2.08 -5.92 -19.52
N ALA A 452 1.87 -6.93 -20.36
CA ALA A 452 0.55 -7.51 -20.59
C ALA A 452 0.05 -8.26 -19.33
N ILE A 453 -1.26 -8.26 -19.09
CA ILE A 453 -1.89 -8.95 -17.95
C ILE A 453 -3.09 -9.70 -18.50
N LEU A 454 -2.93 -10.99 -18.79
CA LEU A 454 -4.03 -11.80 -19.33
C LEU A 454 -4.91 -12.32 -18.20
N SER A 455 -6.22 -12.06 -18.32
CA SER A 455 -7.23 -12.56 -17.40
C SER A 455 -8.41 -13.15 -18.16
N SER A 456 -8.73 -14.40 -17.84
CA SER A 456 -9.83 -15.14 -18.41
C SER A 456 -11.09 -15.08 -17.55
N LEU A 457 -12.24 -15.30 -18.19
CA LEU A 457 -13.48 -15.72 -17.55
C LEU A 457 -13.49 -17.25 -17.37
N ARG A 458 -14.44 -17.74 -16.58
CA ARG A 458 -14.56 -19.17 -16.32
C ARG A 458 -14.88 -19.91 -17.63
N PRO A 459 -14.11 -20.94 -18.03
CA PRO A 459 -14.42 -21.71 -19.22
C PRO A 459 -15.80 -22.36 -19.13
N ARG A 460 -16.52 -22.41 -20.25
CA ARG A 460 -17.85 -23.04 -20.37
C ARG A 460 -17.83 -24.13 -21.43
N TYR A 461 -18.43 -25.27 -21.13
CA TYR A 461 -18.58 -26.36 -22.08
C TYR A 461 -19.93 -26.25 -22.82
N ASP A 462 -19.88 -26.34 -24.16
CA ASP A 462 -21.02 -26.40 -25.05
C ASP A 462 -21.24 -27.85 -25.48
N GLU A 463 -22.25 -28.50 -24.89
CA GLU A 463 -22.53 -29.92 -25.12
C GLU A 463 -22.99 -30.23 -26.55
N THR A 464 -23.74 -29.31 -27.16
CA THR A 464 -24.26 -29.50 -28.52
C THR A 464 -23.13 -29.43 -29.53
N GLY A 465 -22.21 -28.47 -29.36
CA GLY A 465 -21.06 -28.29 -30.25
C GLY A 465 -19.86 -29.19 -29.93
N LYS A 466 -19.83 -29.81 -28.73
CA LYS A 466 -18.62 -30.42 -28.14
C LYS A 466 -17.43 -29.45 -28.13
N LEU A 467 -17.66 -28.23 -27.62
CA LEU A 467 -16.70 -27.13 -27.61
C LEU A 467 -16.49 -26.57 -26.20
N TRP A 468 -15.25 -26.27 -25.86
CA TRP A 468 -14.92 -25.40 -24.74
C TRP A 468 -14.83 -23.95 -25.20
N LYS A 469 -15.54 -23.04 -24.52
CA LYS A 469 -15.50 -21.60 -24.75
C LYS A 469 -14.82 -20.91 -23.58
N VAL A 470 -13.84 -20.07 -23.86
CA VAL A 470 -13.15 -19.24 -22.86
C VAL A 470 -12.92 -17.85 -23.44
N GLU A 471 -13.26 -16.83 -22.66
CA GLU A 471 -12.93 -15.44 -22.98
C GLU A 471 -11.67 -15.04 -22.22
N VAL A 472 -10.73 -14.41 -22.91
CA VAL A 472 -9.51 -13.84 -22.35
C VAL A 472 -9.46 -12.36 -22.70
N GLN A 473 -9.10 -11.53 -21.72
CA GLN A 473 -8.87 -10.10 -21.91
C GLN A 473 -7.47 -9.72 -21.42
N ASN A 474 -6.79 -8.82 -22.14
CA ASN A 474 -5.53 -8.24 -21.69
C ASN A 474 -5.81 -6.95 -20.89
N PHE A 475 -5.65 -6.99 -19.57
CA PHE A 475 -5.73 -5.80 -18.71
C PHE A 475 -4.40 -5.06 -18.60
N GLY A 476 -3.31 -5.57 -19.19
CA GLY A 476 -2.00 -4.93 -19.19
C GLY A 476 -1.88 -3.80 -20.20
N LEU A 477 -0.71 -3.16 -20.21
CA LEU A 477 -0.46 -1.94 -20.99
C LEU A 477 0.46 -2.16 -22.19
N SER A 478 0.89 -3.41 -22.42
CA SER A 478 1.55 -3.86 -23.65
C SER A 478 0.72 -4.94 -24.33
N THR A 479 0.92 -5.09 -25.64
CA THR A 479 0.41 -6.25 -26.38
C THR A 479 1.02 -7.52 -25.78
N SER A 480 0.19 -8.54 -25.52
CA SER A 480 0.70 -9.85 -25.09
C SER A 480 1.46 -10.51 -26.23
N GLU A 481 2.43 -11.36 -25.89
CA GLU A 481 2.97 -12.31 -26.87
C GLU A 481 1.92 -13.39 -27.17
N GLU A 482 2.15 -14.18 -28.23
CA GLU A 482 1.38 -15.39 -28.46
C GLU A 482 1.64 -16.38 -27.31
N MET A 483 0.58 -17.02 -26.82
CA MET A 483 0.68 -17.95 -25.69
C MET A 483 -0.07 -19.25 -25.98
N THR A 484 0.40 -20.35 -25.43
CA THR A 484 -0.41 -21.57 -25.33
C THR A 484 -1.35 -21.42 -24.14
N LEU A 485 -2.65 -21.52 -24.40
CA LEU A 485 -3.69 -21.53 -23.37
C LEU A 485 -4.13 -22.97 -23.10
N LYS A 486 -4.15 -23.36 -21.83
CA LYS A 486 -4.66 -24.67 -21.39
C LYS A 486 -5.82 -24.49 -20.43
N ILE A 487 -6.96 -25.12 -20.74
CA ILE A 487 -8.02 -25.32 -19.76
C ILE A 487 -7.66 -26.59 -18.99
N THR A 488 -7.60 -26.50 -17.67
CA THR A 488 -7.28 -27.64 -16.81
C THR A 488 -8.35 -27.88 -15.76
N SER A 489 -8.51 -29.13 -15.35
CA SER A 489 -9.32 -29.55 -14.21
C SER A 489 -8.51 -30.52 -13.36
N ASN A 490 -8.46 -30.31 -12.04
CA ASN A 490 -7.62 -31.09 -11.13
C ASN A 490 -6.14 -31.19 -11.56
N GLY A 491 -5.63 -30.12 -12.19
CA GLY A 491 -4.27 -30.06 -12.72
C GLY A 491 -4.05 -30.79 -14.04
N LEU A 492 -5.03 -31.55 -14.54
CA LEU A 492 -4.97 -32.23 -15.83
C LEU A 492 -5.47 -31.33 -16.96
N THR A 493 -4.77 -31.35 -18.10
CA THR A 493 -5.18 -30.59 -19.28
C THR A 493 -6.40 -31.22 -19.92
N VAL A 494 -7.45 -30.41 -20.09
CA VAL A 494 -8.73 -30.81 -20.71
C VAL A 494 -8.66 -30.53 -22.21
N VAL A 495 -8.28 -29.31 -22.56
CA VAL A 495 -8.03 -28.85 -23.93
C VAL A 495 -6.94 -27.79 -23.93
N GLU A 496 -6.24 -27.67 -25.04
CA GLU A 496 -5.24 -26.63 -25.27
C GLU A 496 -5.42 -25.96 -26.63
N THR A 497 -5.00 -24.71 -26.75
CA THR A 497 -5.04 -23.95 -27.99
C THR A 497 -4.00 -22.83 -27.98
N LEU A 498 -3.81 -22.17 -29.12
CA LEU A 498 -3.02 -20.94 -29.21
C LEU A 498 -3.91 -19.73 -28.97
N LEU A 499 -3.47 -18.84 -28.09
CA LEU A 499 -4.03 -17.52 -27.89
C LEU A 499 -3.16 -16.52 -28.66
N PRO A 500 -3.69 -15.85 -29.71
CA PRO A 500 -2.93 -14.84 -30.43
C PRO A 500 -2.62 -13.63 -29.53
N PRO A 501 -1.62 -12.81 -29.88
CA PRO A 501 -1.33 -11.53 -29.23
C PRO A 501 -2.59 -10.67 -29.04
N LEU A 502 -2.82 -10.17 -27.83
CA LEU A 502 -3.91 -9.26 -27.50
C LEU A 502 -3.36 -7.88 -27.15
N LYS A 503 -3.84 -6.83 -27.81
CA LYS A 503 -3.56 -5.44 -27.46
C LYS A 503 -4.12 -5.08 -26.07
N PRO A 504 -3.66 -3.99 -25.43
CA PRO A 504 -4.26 -3.50 -24.19
C PRO A 504 -5.79 -3.38 -24.29
N TYR A 505 -6.48 -3.97 -23.31
CA TYR A 505 -7.93 -4.10 -23.18
C TYR A 505 -8.65 -4.93 -24.26
N GLU A 506 -7.92 -5.50 -25.22
CA GLU A 506 -8.50 -6.40 -26.23
C GLU A 506 -9.01 -7.68 -25.57
N THR A 507 -10.16 -8.14 -26.06
CA THR A 507 -10.84 -9.34 -25.59
C THR A 507 -10.96 -10.34 -26.73
N LYS A 508 -10.72 -11.62 -26.44
CA LYS A 508 -10.86 -12.72 -27.39
C LYS A 508 -11.58 -13.89 -26.76
N THR A 509 -12.65 -14.33 -27.41
CA THR A 509 -13.30 -15.61 -27.12
C THR A 509 -12.72 -16.69 -28.02
N LEU A 510 -12.26 -17.77 -27.40
CA LEU A 510 -11.75 -18.96 -28.06
C LEU A 510 -12.80 -20.08 -27.97
N SER A 511 -12.98 -20.83 -29.05
CA SER A 511 -13.80 -22.04 -29.11
C SER A 511 -12.91 -23.21 -29.48
N ILE A 512 -12.77 -24.18 -28.57
CA ILE A 512 -11.79 -25.26 -28.64
C ILE A 512 -12.54 -26.58 -28.69
N LYS A 513 -12.32 -27.41 -29.70
CA LYS A 513 -12.94 -28.75 -29.78
C LYS A 513 -12.45 -29.63 -28.63
N GLY A 514 -13.38 -30.30 -27.95
CA GLY A 514 -13.07 -31.28 -26.91
C GLY A 514 -14.30 -32.08 -26.56
N GLU A 515 -14.16 -33.41 -26.42
CA GLU A 515 -15.30 -34.30 -26.16
C GLU A 515 -15.55 -34.55 -24.66
N ASN A 516 -14.62 -34.09 -23.81
CA ASN A 516 -14.62 -34.39 -22.38
C ASN A 516 -15.51 -33.39 -21.62
N ARG A 517 -16.77 -33.76 -21.39
CA ARG A 517 -17.61 -33.10 -20.39
C ARG A 517 -17.06 -33.43 -19.00
N LEU A 518 -16.73 -32.41 -18.22
CA LEU A 518 -16.33 -32.59 -16.82
C LEU A 518 -17.57 -32.69 -15.93
N GLU A 519 -17.60 -33.72 -15.09
CA GLU A 519 -18.65 -33.90 -14.06
C GLU A 519 -18.52 -32.85 -12.95
N ASP A 520 -17.29 -32.57 -12.50
CA ASP A 520 -17.00 -31.48 -11.58
C ASP A 520 -16.27 -30.33 -12.28
N GLN A 521 -17.01 -29.24 -12.50
CA GLN A 521 -16.48 -28.02 -13.09
C GLN A 521 -15.93 -27.05 -12.04
N GLN A 522 -16.03 -27.33 -10.73
CA GLN A 522 -15.58 -26.44 -9.65
C GLN A 522 -14.07 -26.23 -9.62
N LEU A 523 -13.31 -27.15 -10.21
CA LEU A 523 -11.84 -27.16 -10.16
C LEU A 523 -11.20 -26.71 -11.48
N LEU A 524 -11.96 -25.99 -12.31
CA LEU A 524 -11.48 -25.42 -13.56
C LEU A 524 -10.45 -24.31 -13.32
N SER A 525 -9.38 -24.33 -14.11
CA SER A 525 -8.45 -23.22 -14.22
C SER A 525 -7.99 -23.02 -15.66
N VAL A 526 -7.57 -21.80 -15.98
CA VAL A 526 -6.95 -21.44 -17.25
C VAL A 526 -5.50 -21.13 -16.98
N LYS A 527 -4.60 -21.80 -17.70
CA LYS A 527 -3.16 -21.63 -17.59
C LYS A 527 -2.59 -21.07 -18.89
N PHE A 528 -1.72 -20.08 -18.76
CA PHE A 528 -1.03 -19.44 -19.88
C PHE A 528 0.43 -19.86 -19.89
N TYR A 529 0.91 -20.34 -21.04
CA TYR A 529 2.28 -20.78 -21.22
C TYR A 529 2.98 -19.98 -22.32
N ARG A 530 4.25 -19.69 -22.10
CA ARG A 530 5.16 -19.12 -23.10
C ARG A 530 6.42 -19.94 -23.16
N ASN A 531 6.78 -20.42 -24.35
CA ASN A 531 7.95 -21.27 -24.59
C ASN A 531 8.03 -22.47 -23.61
N GLY A 532 6.88 -23.06 -23.29
CA GLY A 532 6.76 -24.18 -22.36
C GLY A 532 6.69 -23.81 -20.87
N ASN A 533 6.94 -22.56 -20.49
CA ASN A 533 6.91 -22.09 -19.10
C ASN A 533 5.54 -21.53 -18.73
N GLU A 534 5.00 -21.89 -17.56
CA GLU A 534 3.75 -21.31 -17.03
C GLU A 534 3.99 -19.86 -16.61
N ILE A 535 3.22 -18.93 -17.19
CA ILE A 535 3.35 -17.49 -16.94
C ILE A 535 2.26 -17.00 -15.98
N ALA A 536 1.04 -17.54 -16.10
CA ALA A 536 -0.08 -17.14 -15.27
C ALA A 536 -1.12 -18.27 -15.17
N VAL A 537 -1.90 -18.24 -14.08
CA VAL A 537 -3.03 -19.14 -13.85
C VAL A 537 -4.22 -18.32 -13.38
N ASN A 538 -5.42 -18.62 -13.88
CA ASN A 538 -6.67 -18.09 -13.38
C ASN A 538 -7.54 -19.23 -12.85
N LYS A 539 -8.01 -19.11 -11.61
CA LYS A 539 -8.89 -20.08 -10.95
C LYS A 539 -10.23 -19.41 -10.62
N PHE A 540 -11.29 -20.21 -10.50
CA PHE A 540 -12.69 -19.73 -10.46
C PHE A 540 -13.51 -20.32 -9.32
#